data_AF-A0A9W9EA34-F1
#
_entry.id   AF-A0A9W9EA34-F1
#
_cell.length_a   1.000
_cell.length_b   1.000
_cell.length_c   1.000
_cell.angle_alpha   90.00
_cell.angle_beta   90.00
_cell.angle_gamma   90.00
#
_symmetry.space_group_name_H-M   'P 1'
#
loop_
_entity.id
_entity.type
_entity.pdbx_description
1 polymer ?
#
loop_
_entity_poly.entity_id
_entity_poly.type
_entity_poly.pdbx_seq_one_letter_code
_entity_poly.pdbx_strand_id
1 'polypeptide(L)'
;MALINYCPTLVAASEWPDAMTSSNLEEDAVGNKVLWLLAKVIELRFAPPSSTMPDGHEQTLRDIGSEVDKWWDDLPSTSRGLSSGEISEDGLSQLWFCVQSAAAGLLYFHMAKILLLEEPIRPLDPNLLEGRYEHESSIEQLHHHSRAITSICFSPGVRDGVLVVAVNPLYYAAKHAPSLSLKVKIWALLDKIEKELGFHTRTRVMELQRELESQISHNVLS
;
A
#
# COMPACT_ATOMS: atom_id res chain seq x y z
N MET A 1 -4.77 11.47 7.89
CA MET A 1 -5.91 11.37 8.83
C MET A 1 -6.91 10.30 8.40
N ALA A 2 -7.39 10.31 7.14
CA ALA A 2 -8.29 9.29 6.58
C ALA A 2 -7.97 7.84 6.99
N LEU A 3 -6.78 7.37 6.62
CA LEU A 3 -6.29 6.01 6.90
C LEU A 3 -6.09 5.69 8.39
N ILE A 4 -5.85 6.70 9.23
CA ILE A 4 -5.71 6.51 10.68
C ILE A 4 -7.07 6.27 11.31
N ASN A 5 -8.07 7.00 10.83
CA ASN A 5 -9.43 6.98 11.36
C ASN A 5 -10.35 6.03 10.58
N TYR A 6 -9.80 5.27 9.62
CA TYR A 6 -10.55 4.40 8.72
C TYR A 6 -11.77 5.12 8.12
N CYS A 7 -11.53 6.34 7.62
CA CYS A 7 -12.57 7.20 7.05
C CYS A 7 -12.14 7.73 5.67
N PRO A 8 -13.08 8.27 4.88
CA PRO A 8 -12.77 8.88 3.59
C PRO A 8 -11.79 10.06 3.72
N THR A 9 -11.24 10.50 2.59
CA THR A 9 -10.48 11.75 2.53
C THR A 9 -11.34 12.95 2.95
N LEU A 10 -10.70 13.95 3.57
CA LEU A 10 -11.40 15.14 4.08
C LEU A 10 -12.10 15.94 2.98
N VAL A 11 -11.52 15.90 1.77
CA VAL A 11 -12.06 16.49 0.54
C VAL A 11 -12.22 15.34 -0.44
N ALA A 12 -13.39 15.28 -1.08
CA ALA A 12 -13.71 14.22 -2.03
C ALA A 12 -12.67 14.19 -3.17
N ALA A 13 -12.25 13.02 -3.66
CA ALA A 13 -11.25 12.89 -4.72
C ALA A 13 -11.75 13.53 -6.03
N SER A 14 -13.06 13.63 -6.21
CA SER A 14 -13.72 14.36 -7.30
C SER A 14 -13.59 15.89 -7.19
N GLU A 15 -13.32 16.42 -6.01
CA GLU A 15 -13.14 17.84 -5.72
C GLU A 15 -11.67 18.26 -5.72
N TRP A 16 -10.75 17.31 -5.93
CA TRP A 16 -9.33 17.63 -6.04
C TRP A 16 -9.08 18.37 -7.36
N PRO A 17 -8.14 19.34 -7.39
CA PRO A 17 -7.71 19.94 -8.64
C PRO A 17 -7.32 18.82 -9.61
N ASP A 18 -7.73 18.93 -10.88
CA ASP A 18 -7.39 17.92 -11.89
C ASP A 18 -5.88 17.69 -11.87
N ALA A 19 -5.47 16.53 -11.32
CA ALA A 19 -4.07 16.13 -11.23
C ALA A 19 -3.41 16.03 -12.64
N MET A 20 -4.24 16.10 -13.69
CA MET A 20 -3.90 16.02 -15.11
C MET A 20 -3.87 17.37 -15.86
N THR A 21 -4.21 18.52 -15.24
CA THR A 21 -4.33 19.80 -15.97
C THR A 21 -3.02 20.54 -16.22
N SER A 22 -1.90 20.14 -15.60
CA SER A 22 -0.59 20.64 -16.01
C SER A 22 -0.16 19.90 -17.28
N SER A 23 -0.15 20.60 -18.41
CA SER A 23 0.36 20.14 -19.72
C SER A 23 1.84 19.73 -19.71
N ASN A 24 2.48 19.71 -18.56
CA ASN A 24 3.88 19.35 -18.41
C ASN A 24 3.91 17.88 -18.01
N LEU A 25 4.57 17.07 -18.86
CA LEU A 25 5.07 15.72 -18.59
C LEU A 25 6.15 15.73 -17.49
N GLU A 26 5.94 16.52 -16.45
CA GLU A 26 6.79 16.56 -15.27
C GLU A 26 6.54 15.31 -14.46
N GLU A 27 7.62 14.72 -14.01
CA GLU A 27 7.68 13.50 -13.20
C GLU A 27 6.73 13.52 -11.99
N ASP A 28 6.46 14.71 -11.46
CA ASP A 28 5.51 14.95 -10.37
C ASP A 28 4.06 14.69 -10.77
N ALA A 29 3.68 14.90 -12.04
CA ALA A 29 2.33 14.60 -12.54
C ALA A 29 2.02 13.10 -12.46
N VAL A 30 3.03 12.26 -12.66
CA VAL A 30 2.91 10.79 -12.56
C VAL A 30 2.65 10.38 -11.10
N GLY A 31 3.39 10.95 -10.15
CA GLY A 31 3.17 10.74 -8.71
C GLY A 31 1.82 11.26 -8.23
N ASN A 32 1.40 12.44 -8.71
CA ASN A 32 0.10 13.03 -8.37
C ASN A 32 -1.07 12.19 -8.88
N LYS A 33 -0.96 11.61 -10.09
CA LYS A 33 -2.00 10.74 -10.64
C LYS A 33 -2.23 9.51 -9.75
N VAL A 34 -1.19 8.81 -9.31
CA VAL A 34 -1.36 7.65 -8.43
C VAL A 34 -1.84 8.02 -7.03
N LEU A 35 -1.42 9.18 -6.51
CA LEU A 35 -1.95 9.69 -5.25
C LEU A 35 -3.46 9.96 -5.33
N TRP A 36 -3.93 10.52 -6.45
CA TRP A 36 -5.36 10.71 -6.70
C TRP A 36 -6.13 9.38 -6.83
N LEU A 37 -5.55 8.39 -7.53
CA LEU A 37 -6.13 7.04 -7.61
C LEU A 37 -6.21 6.40 -6.21
N LEU A 38 -5.17 6.53 -5.38
CA LEU A 38 -5.18 6.06 -3.99
C LEU A 38 -6.28 6.75 -3.18
N ALA A 39 -6.49 8.06 -3.35
CA ALA A 39 -7.56 8.78 -2.67
C ALA A 39 -8.94 8.19 -3.01
N LYS A 40 -9.21 7.91 -4.29
CA LYS A 40 -10.44 7.23 -4.71
C LYS A 40 -10.60 5.84 -4.07
N VAL A 41 -9.52 5.06 -4.00
CA VAL A 41 -9.54 3.74 -3.34
C VAL A 41 -9.90 3.89 -1.85
N ILE A 42 -9.29 4.85 -1.15
CA ILE A 42 -9.57 5.14 0.26
C ILE A 42 -11.04 5.55 0.45
N GLU A 43 -11.56 6.41 -0.41
CA GLU A 43 -12.96 6.84 -0.35
C GLU A 43 -13.93 5.72 -0.54
N LEU A 44 -13.72 4.88 -1.55
CA LEU A 44 -14.59 3.74 -1.81
C LEU A 44 -14.56 2.76 -0.63
N ARG A 45 -13.36 2.46 -0.11
CA ARG A 45 -13.17 1.49 0.97
C ARG A 45 -13.74 1.94 2.30
N PHE A 46 -13.62 3.21 2.62
CA PHE A 46 -14.03 3.75 3.93
C PHE A 46 -15.30 4.61 3.85
N ALA A 47 -16.01 4.59 2.71
CA ALA A 47 -17.31 5.23 2.59
C ALA A 47 -18.24 4.71 3.70
N PRO A 48 -18.96 5.59 4.41
CA PRO A 48 -19.94 5.14 5.37
C PRO A 48 -20.95 4.24 4.66
N PRO A 49 -21.43 3.17 5.31
CA PRO A 49 -22.45 2.29 4.73
C PRO A 49 -23.76 3.08 4.63
N SER A 50 -23.93 3.84 3.56
CA SER A 50 -25.22 4.33 3.13
C SER A 50 -26.07 3.09 2.87
N SER A 51 -27.20 2.98 3.58
CA SER A 51 -28.18 1.92 3.39
C SER A 51 -28.40 1.67 1.90
N THR A 52 -28.10 0.45 1.45
CA THR A 52 -27.94 0.03 0.06
C THR A 52 -26.54 0.34 -0.48
N MET A 53 -25.63 -0.64 -0.38
CA MET A 53 -24.47 -0.72 -1.28
C MET A 53 -25.01 -0.53 -2.69
N PRO A 54 -24.67 0.57 -3.40
CA PRO A 54 -25.22 0.81 -4.72
C PRO A 54 -24.87 -0.38 -5.60
N ASP A 55 -25.87 -0.87 -6.34
CA ASP A 55 -25.65 -1.78 -7.45
C ASP A 55 -24.60 -1.12 -8.38
N GLY A 56 -23.34 -1.57 -8.29
CA GLY A 56 -22.20 -0.90 -8.91
C GLY A 56 -20.98 -0.63 -8.03
N HIS A 57 -21.02 -0.74 -6.70
CA HIS A 57 -19.82 -0.51 -5.86
C HIS A 57 -18.65 -1.42 -6.25
N GLU A 58 -18.91 -2.73 -6.41
CA GLU A 58 -17.90 -3.68 -6.88
C GLU A 58 -17.39 -3.34 -8.29
N GLN A 59 -18.25 -2.81 -9.17
CA GLN A 59 -17.86 -2.43 -10.52
C GLN A 59 -16.94 -1.20 -10.47
N THR A 60 -17.30 -0.17 -9.72
CA THR A 60 -16.47 1.02 -9.51
C THR A 60 -15.11 0.64 -8.92
N LEU A 61 -15.08 -0.32 -7.99
CA LEU A 61 -13.83 -0.82 -7.42
C LEU A 61 -12.96 -1.56 -8.45
N ARG A 62 -13.57 -2.36 -9.33
CA ARG A 62 -12.86 -3.00 -10.46
C ARG A 62 -12.34 -1.98 -11.46
N ASP A 63 -13.12 -0.94 -11.75
CA ASP A 63 -12.75 0.12 -12.67
C ASP A 63 -11.55 0.90 -12.13
N ILE A 64 -11.58 1.30 -10.84
CA ILE A 64 -10.44 1.99 -10.22
C ILE A 64 -9.23 1.08 -10.11
N GLY A 65 -9.42 -0.22 -9.84
CA GLY A 65 -8.33 -1.21 -9.86
C GLY A 65 -7.66 -1.29 -11.23
N SER A 66 -8.46 -1.29 -12.30
CA SER A 66 -7.97 -1.29 -13.69
C SER A 66 -7.24 0.02 -14.03
N GLU A 67 -7.69 1.17 -13.52
CA GLU A 67 -6.98 2.45 -13.67
C GLU A 67 -5.63 2.45 -12.93
N VAL A 68 -5.55 1.84 -11.75
CA VAL A 68 -4.31 1.66 -10.99
C VAL A 68 -3.32 0.76 -11.74
N ASP A 69 -3.79 -0.35 -12.30
CA ASP A 69 -2.95 -1.26 -13.09
C ASP A 69 -2.46 -0.58 -14.38
N LYS A 70 -3.35 0.15 -15.07
CA LYS A 70 -2.98 0.95 -16.23
C LYS A 70 -1.93 2.01 -15.91
N TRP A 71 -2.01 2.67 -14.75
CA TRP A 71 -0.99 3.62 -14.33
C TRP A 71 0.40 2.96 -14.23
N TRP A 72 0.46 1.73 -13.72
CA TRP A 72 1.72 0.96 -13.67
C TRP A 72 2.23 0.62 -15.05
N ASP A 73 1.36 0.18 -15.96
CA ASP A 73 1.73 -0.18 -17.33
C ASP A 73 2.23 1.02 -18.15
N ASP A 74 1.63 2.19 -17.93
CA ASP A 74 2.04 3.45 -18.57
C ASP A 74 3.35 4.02 -17.97
N LEU A 75 3.80 3.53 -16.81
CA LEU A 75 4.98 4.04 -16.12
C LEU A 75 6.28 3.61 -16.82
N PRO A 76 7.20 4.55 -17.15
CA PRO A 76 8.50 4.20 -17.71
C PRO A 76 9.27 3.25 -16.80
N SER A 77 9.97 2.28 -17.39
CA SER A 77 10.74 1.28 -16.63
C SER A 77 11.80 1.92 -15.72
N THR A 78 12.38 3.05 -16.13
CA THR A 78 13.35 3.84 -15.34
C THR A 78 12.73 4.45 -14.08
N SER A 79 11.42 4.68 -14.06
CA SER A 79 10.69 5.22 -12.92
C SER A 79 10.26 4.15 -11.91
N ARG A 80 10.42 2.86 -12.23
CA ARG A 80 10.13 1.73 -11.34
C ARG A 80 11.25 1.43 -10.33
N GLY A 81 12.36 2.15 -10.43
CA GLY A 81 13.58 1.90 -9.68
C GLY A 81 14.43 0.80 -10.34
N LEU A 82 15.75 0.99 -10.31
CA LEU A 82 16.71 0.05 -10.86
C LEU A 82 17.16 -0.91 -9.76
N SER A 83 16.93 -2.21 -9.93
CA SER A 83 17.42 -3.21 -8.98
C SER A 83 18.94 -3.28 -8.99
N SER A 84 19.55 -3.11 -7.82
CA SER A 84 21.01 -3.04 -7.64
C SER A 84 21.69 -4.39 -7.45
N GLY A 85 20.97 -5.51 -7.45
CA GLY A 85 21.53 -6.83 -7.22
C GLY A 85 20.75 -7.67 -6.22
N GLU A 86 21.47 -8.34 -5.32
CA GLU A 86 21.00 -9.48 -4.52
C GLU A 86 19.73 -9.20 -3.71
N ILE A 87 18.85 -10.19 -3.70
CA ILE A 87 17.62 -10.21 -2.91
C ILE A 87 17.98 -10.75 -1.52
N SER A 88 17.62 -10.02 -0.47
CA SER A 88 17.83 -10.47 0.91
C SER A 88 17.00 -11.71 1.26
N GLU A 89 17.31 -12.39 2.36
CA GLU A 89 16.53 -13.55 2.85
C GLU A 89 15.04 -13.24 3.05
N ASP A 90 14.67 -12.00 3.39
CA ASP A 90 13.28 -11.56 3.52
C ASP A 90 12.61 -11.18 2.18
N GLY A 91 13.28 -11.46 1.06
CA GLY A 91 12.78 -11.14 -0.28
C GLY A 91 12.88 -9.66 -0.67
N LEU A 92 13.62 -8.86 0.11
CA LEU A 92 13.83 -7.43 -0.19
C LEU A 92 14.88 -7.21 -1.28
N SER A 93 14.57 -6.31 -2.20
CA SER A 93 15.50 -5.84 -3.23
C SER A 93 16.01 -4.44 -2.88
N GLN A 94 17.26 -4.14 -3.23
CA GLN A 94 17.76 -2.78 -3.19
C GLN A 94 17.49 -2.10 -4.52
N LEU A 95 16.77 -0.99 -4.49
CA LEU A 95 16.37 -0.21 -5.65
C LEU A 95 17.16 1.10 -5.68
N TRP A 96 17.43 1.61 -6.87
CA TRP A 96 17.93 2.97 -7.07
C TRP A 96 16.90 3.78 -7.81
N PHE A 97 16.59 4.94 -7.24
CA PHE A 97 15.68 5.90 -7.84
C PHE A 97 16.48 7.09 -8.35
N CYS A 98 16.35 7.39 -9.63
CA CYS A 98 16.88 8.64 -10.20
C CYS A 98 16.25 9.86 -9.51
N VAL A 99 15.02 9.68 -9.01
CA VAL A 99 14.18 10.73 -8.47
C VAL A 99 13.26 10.22 -7.36
N GLN A 100 13.05 11.05 -6.35
CA GLN A 100 12.38 10.63 -5.12
C GLN A 100 10.86 10.64 -5.21
N SER A 101 10.31 11.51 -6.08
CA SER A 101 8.90 11.55 -6.47
C SER A 101 8.45 10.18 -7.02
N ALA A 102 9.30 9.51 -7.81
CA ALA A 102 9.03 8.16 -8.30
C ALA A 102 8.94 7.13 -7.15
N ALA A 103 9.87 7.17 -6.19
CA ALA A 103 9.80 6.31 -5.01
C ALA A 103 8.52 6.54 -4.21
N ALA A 104 8.14 7.81 -3.98
CA ALA A 104 6.88 8.16 -3.31
C ALA A 104 5.66 7.68 -4.09
N GLY A 105 5.63 7.84 -5.42
CA GLY A 105 4.55 7.36 -6.28
C GLY A 105 4.38 5.84 -6.21
N LEU A 106 5.48 5.08 -6.22
CA LEU A 106 5.42 3.63 -6.07
C LEU A 106 4.91 3.18 -4.70
N LEU A 107 5.23 3.93 -3.64
CA LEU A 107 4.66 3.66 -2.32
C LEU A 107 3.13 3.81 -2.32
N TYR A 108 2.60 4.84 -2.99
CA TYR A 108 1.16 5.02 -3.14
C TYR A 108 0.52 3.93 -4.00
N PHE A 109 1.18 3.54 -5.10
CA PHE A 109 0.73 2.44 -5.94
C PHE A 109 0.59 1.13 -5.16
N HIS A 110 1.65 0.69 -4.48
CA HIS A 110 1.61 -0.57 -3.74
C HIS A 110 0.64 -0.52 -2.57
N MET A 111 0.48 0.62 -1.92
CA MET A 111 -0.54 0.81 -0.90
C MET A 111 -1.95 0.68 -1.48
N ALA A 112 -2.23 1.28 -2.65
CA ALA A 112 -3.52 1.16 -3.32
C ALA A 112 -3.82 -0.31 -3.65
N LYS A 113 -2.83 -1.06 -4.16
CA LYS A 113 -2.99 -2.49 -4.42
C LYS A 113 -3.28 -3.30 -3.17
N ILE A 114 -2.61 -3.03 -2.04
CA ILE A 114 -2.94 -3.68 -0.77
C ILE A 114 -4.39 -3.42 -0.39
N LEU A 115 -4.84 -2.16 -0.41
CA LEU A 115 -6.22 -1.82 -0.04
C LEU A 115 -7.26 -2.49 -0.96
N LEU A 116 -6.98 -2.58 -2.26
CA LEU A 116 -7.84 -3.27 -3.23
C LEU A 116 -7.89 -4.79 -3.00
N LEU A 117 -6.77 -5.40 -2.57
CA LEU A 117 -6.68 -6.83 -2.28
C LEU A 117 -7.25 -7.22 -0.91
N GLU A 118 -7.26 -6.29 0.06
CA GLU A 118 -7.86 -6.49 1.38
C GLU A 118 -9.40 -6.39 1.37
N GLU A 119 -10.04 -5.94 0.29
CA GLU A 119 -11.49 -6.09 0.15
C GLU A 119 -11.85 -7.57 0.27
N PRO A 120 -13.01 -7.91 0.84
CA PRO A 120 -13.37 -9.30 1.02
C PRO A 120 -13.40 -9.93 -0.36
N ILE A 121 -12.33 -10.69 -0.65
CA ILE A 121 -12.32 -11.80 -1.59
C ILE A 121 -13.69 -12.40 -1.39
N ARG A 122 -14.54 -12.35 -2.42
CA ARG A 122 -15.87 -12.97 -2.35
C ARG A 122 -15.70 -14.27 -1.61
N PRO A 123 -16.65 -14.67 -0.74
CA PRO A 123 -16.63 -16.03 -0.25
C PRO A 123 -16.97 -16.94 -1.45
N LEU A 124 -16.02 -17.12 -2.38
CA LEU A 124 -15.83 -18.40 -3.01
C LEU A 124 -15.66 -19.33 -1.84
N ASP A 125 -16.56 -20.30 -1.76
CA ASP A 125 -16.50 -21.33 -0.76
C ASP A 125 -15.05 -21.86 -0.69
N PRO A 126 -14.30 -21.61 0.39
CA PRO A 126 -12.90 -22.04 0.49
C PRO A 126 -12.77 -23.57 0.51
N ASN A 127 -13.90 -24.30 0.53
CA ASN A 127 -13.91 -25.73 0.31
C ASN A 127 -13.77 -26.12 -1.16
N LEU A 128 -14.06 -25.21 -2.10
CA LEU A 128 -13.81 -25.39 -3.53
C LEU A 128 -12.33 -25.17 -3.85
N LEU A 129 -11.76 -26.01 -4.72
CA LEU A 129 -10.36 -25.91 -5.13
C LEU A 129 -10.04 -24.53 -5.74
N GLU A 130 -10.92 -24.02 -6.62
CA GLU A 130 -10.77 -22.70 -7.26
C GLU A 130 -10.72 -21.56 -6.24
N GLY A 131 -11.59 -21.60 -5.22
CA GLY A 131 -11.61 -20.61 -4.13
C GLY A 131 -10.32 -20.59 -3.31
N ARG A 132 -9.69 -21.76 -3.09
CA ARG A 132 -8.40 -21.84 -2.39
C ARG A 132 -7.26 -21.25 -3.22
N TYR A 133 -7.19 -21.57 -4.51
CA TYR A 133 -6.16 -21.03 -5.39
C TYR A 133 -6.24 -19.49 -5.52
N GLU A 134 -7.44 -18.93 -5.64
CA GLU A 134 -7.63 -17.48 -5.69
C GLU A 134 -7.24 -16.80 -4.37
N HIS A 135 -7.56 -17.43 -3.24
CA HIS A 135 -7.18 -16.92 -1.93
C HIS A 135 -5.66 -16.93 -1.71
N GLU A 136 -5.00 -18.06 -2.02
CA GLU A 136 -3.54 -18.16 -1.94
C GLU A 136 -2.83 -17.17 -2.88
N SER A 137 -3.34 -17.00 -4.10
CA SER A 137 -2.84 -16.02 -5.06
C SER A 137 -2.97 -14.58 -4.53
N SER A 138 -4.08 -14.26 -3.89
CA SER A 138 -4.31 -12.94 -3.29
C SER A 138 -3.36 -12.67 -2.12
N ILE A 139 -3.11 -13.68 -1.28
CA ILE A 139 -2.13 -13.60 -0.19
C ILE A 139 -0.72 -13.36 -0.73
N GLU A 140 -0.29 -14.09 -1.76
CA GLU A 140 1.06 -13.89 -2.32
C GLU A 140 1.18 -12.50 -2.97
N GLN A 141 0.12 -11.97 -3.58
CA GLN A 141 0.10 -10.59 -4.08
C GLN A 141 0.22 -9.57 -2.93
N LEU A 142 -0.48 -9.77 -1.81
CA LEU A 142 -0.34 -8.94 -0.60
C LEU A 142 1.10 -8.97 -0.07
N HIS A 143 1.71 -10.16 0.00
CA HIS A 143 3.11 -10.32 0.40
C HIS A 143 4.07 -9.62 -0.58
N HIS A 144 3.84 -9.75 -1.88
CA HIS A 144 4.61 -9.06 -2.91
C HIS A 144 4.59 -7.54 -2.69
N HIS A 145 3.41 -6.93 -2.52
CA HIS A 145 3.30 -5.49 -2.29
C HIS A 145 3.90 -5.04 -0.96
N SER A 146 3.80 -5.86 0.10
CA SER A 146 4.47 -5.62 1.38
C SER A 146 6.00 -5.58 1.22
N ARG A 147 6.59 -6.58 0.53
CA ARG A 147 8.02 -6.62 0.23
C ARG A 147 8.44 -5.45 -0.64
N ALA A 148 7.63 -5.05 -1.62
CA ALA A 148 7.92 -3.92 -2.52
C ALA A 148 7.99 -2.59 -1.77
N ILE A 149 6.99 -2.29 -0.93
CA ILE A 149 7.00 -1.09 -0.05
C ILE A 149 8.25 -1.08 0.83
N THR A 150 8.56 -2.23 1.44
CA THR A 150 9.72 -2.33 2.32
C THR A 150 11.03 -2.17 1.54
N SER A 151 11.13 -2.78 0.35
CA SER A 151 12.28 -2.64 -0.55
C SER A 151 12.52 -1.19 -0.91
N ILE A 152 11.48 -0.46 -1.30
CA ILE A 152 11.56 0.98 -1.60
C ILE A 152 12.10 1.73 -0.38
N CYS A 153 11.55 1.52 0.82
CA CYS A 153 11.96 2.28 2.00
C CYS A 153 13.38 1.98 2.52
N PHE A 154 13.87 0.76 2.33
CA PHE A 154 15.22 0.35 2.73
C PHE A 154 16.27 0.55 1.63
N SER A 155 15.86 1.05 0.47
CA SER A 155 16.75 1.28 -0.65
C SER A 155 17.73 2.44 -0.39
N PRO A 156 18.98 2.32 -0.86
CA PRO A 156 19.97 3.37 -0.69
C PRO A 156 19.56 4.66 -1.42
N GLY A 157 19.83 5.81 -0.79
CA GLY A 157 19.54 7.12 -1.37
C GLY A 157 18.09 7.58 -1.28
N VAL A 158 17.20 6.81 -0.64
CA VAL A 158 15.85 7.26 -0.28
C VAL A 158 15.96 8.30 0.82
N ARG A 159 15.44 9.50 0.56
CA ARG A 159 15.53 10.65 1.47
C ARG A 159 14.41 10.62 2.51
N ASP A 160 14.65 11.30 3.64
CA ASP A 160 13.70 11.44 4.74
C ASP A 160 12.30 11.91 4.29
N GLY A 161 12.23 12.82 3.31
CA GLY A 161 10.95 13.28 2.74
C GLY A 161 10.09 12.15 2.16
N VAL A 162 10.70 11.10 1.61
CA VAL A 162 9.99 9.90 1.14
C VAL A 162 9.56 9.02 2.32
N LEU A 163 10.38 8.92 3.36
CA LEU A 163 10.06 8.13 4.56
C LEU A 163 8.85 8.70 5.32
N VAL A 164 8.68 10.02 5.31
CA VAL A 164 7.48 10.68 5.86
C VAL A 164 6.21 10.19 5.17
N VAL A 165 6.21 10.13 3.84
CA VAL A 165 5.02 9.67 3.10
C VAL A 165 4.83 8.15 3.20
N ALA A 166 5.90 7.41 3.52
CA ALA A 166 5.90 5.96 3.66
C ALA A 166 5.19 5.46 4.93
N VAL A 167 4.87 6.30 5.92
CA VAL A 167 4.26 5.87 7.19
C VAL A 167 2.96 5.06 6.99
N ASN A 168 2.11 5.50 6.05
CA ASN A 168 0.90 4.76 5.69
C ASN A 168 1.20 3.46 4.93
N PRO A 169 1.95 3.48 3.81
CA PRO A 169 2.41 2.29 3.13
C PRO A 169 3.04 1.25 4.07
N LEU A 170 3.97 1.67 4.95
CA LEU A 170 4.67 0.78 5.88
C LEU A 170 3.72 0.14 6.89
N TYR A 171 2.71 0.85 7.37
CA TYR A 171 1.69 0.27 8.26
C TYR A 171 0.95 -0.89 7.58
N TYR A 172 0.44 -0.66 6.37
CA TYR A 172 -0.28 -1.69 5.61
C TYR A 172 0.66 -2.82 5.14
N ALA A 173 1.90 -2.50 4.77
CA ALA A 173 2.91 -3.51 4.47
C ALA A 173 3.19 -4.42 5.68
N ALA A 174 3.25 -3.87 6.90
CA ALA A 174 3.49 -4.66 8.10
C ALA A 174 2.33 -5.62 8.42
N LYS A 175 1.08 -5.25 8.12
CA LYS A 175 -0.08 -6.16 8.27
C LYS A 175 0.08 -7.42 7.42
N HIS A 176 0.59 -7.25 6.20
CA HIS A 176 0.73 -8.32 5.20
C HIS A 176 2.16 -8.83 5.01
N ALA A 177 3.06 -8.54 5.94
CA ALA A 177 4.43 -9.00 5.86
C ALA A 177 4.51 -10.54 6.00
N PRO A 178 5.15 -11.26 5.06
CA PRO A 178 5.19 -12.73 5.06
C PRO A 178 6.04 -13.35 6.18
N SER A 179 6.89 -12.56 6.85
CA SER A 179 7.76 -13.05 7.92
C SER A 179 7.74 -12.12 9.13
N LEU A 180 7.99 -12.69 10.32
CA LEU A 180 8.17 -11.92 11.54
C LEU A 180 9.41 -11.00 11.44
N SER A 181 10.49 -11.49 10.82
CA SER A 181 11.69 -10.69 10.55
C SER A 181 11.34 -9.41 9.77
N LEU A 182 10.53 -9.53 8.71
CA LEU A 182 10.09 -8.39 7.93
C LEU A 182 9.19 -7.44 8.74
N LYS A 183 8.25 -7.96 9.54
CA LYS A 183 7.42 -7.14 10.46
C LYS A 183 8.30 -6.32 11.40
N VAL A 184 9.30 -6.94 12.02
CA VAL A 184 10.24 -6.27 12.93
C VAL A 184 11.06 -5.20 12.22
N LYS A 185 11.55 -5.45 10.99
CA LYS A 185 12.24 -4.45 10.18
C LYS A 185 11.36 -3.23 9.92
N ILE A 186 10.10 -3.44 9.54
CA ILE A 186 9.15 -2.36 9.30
C ILE A 186 8.86 -1.57 10.58
N TRP A 187 8.65 -2.24 11.72
CA TRP A 187 8.44 -1.56 13.01
C TRP A 187 9.64 -0.71 13.43
N ALA A 188 10.85 -1.24 13.26
CA ALA A 188 12.07 -0.49 13.55
C ALA A 188 12.19 0.76 12.67
N LEU A 189 11.80 0.67 11.40
CA LEU A 189 11.79 1.83 10.51
C LEU A 189 10.72 2.85 10.90
N LEU A 190 9.52 2.42 11.29
CA LEU A 190 8.46 3.31 11.79
C LEU A 190 8.90 4.04 13.06
N ASP A 191 9.56 3.35 13.98
CA ASP A 191 10.13 3.95 15.21
C ASP A 191 11.25 4.95 14.89
N LYS A 192 12.11 4.63 13.90
CA LYS A 192 13.13 5.56 13.39
C LYS A 192 12.50 6.83 12.82
N ILE A 193 11.44 6.72 12.02
CA ILE A 193 10.71 7.86 11.47
C ILE A 193 10.14 8.75 12.60
N GLU A 194 9.60 8.17 13.67
CA GLU A 194 9.11 8.95 14.81
C GLU A 194 10.24 9.68 15.54
N LYS A 195 11.34 8.98 15.82
CA LYS A 195 12.47 9.54 16.59
C LYS A 195 13.26 10.60 15.82
N GLU A 196 13.49 10.39 14.53
CA GLU A 196 14.38 11.24 13.73
C GLU A 196 13.61 12.31 12.97
N LEU A 197 12.38 12.03 12.52
CA LEU A 197 11.59 12.94 11.68
C LEU A 197 10.40 13.56 12.42
N GLY A 198 10.09 13.10 13.64
CA GLY A 198 9.02 13.65 14.49
C GLY A 198 7.61 13.28 14.04
N PHE A 199 7.43 12.32 13.13
CA PHE A 199 6.11 11.87 12.68
C PHE A 199 5.57 10.78 13.60
N HIS A 200 4.36 10.98 14.12
CA HIS A 200 3.74 10.04 15.06
C HIS A 200 3.44 8.68 14.43
N THR A 201 4.14 7.62 14.85
CA THR A 201 3.97 6.24 14.37
C THR A 201 3.69 5.23 15.48
N ARG A 202 3.97 5.56 16.75
CA ARG A 202 3.89 4.64 17.90
C ARG A 202 2.56 3.94 18.05
N THR A 203 1.46 4.67 17.89
CA THR A 203 0.10 4.07 17.97
C THR A 203 -0.06 2.94 16.96
N ARG A 204 0.48 3.11 15.74
CA ARG A 204 0.41 2.10 14.68
C ARG A 204 1.26 0.89 14.99
N VAL A 205 2.47 1.10 15.51
CA VAL A 205 3.35 -0.01 15.91
C VAL A 205 2.69 -0.83 17.03
N MET A 206 2.08 -0.18 18.03
CA MET A 206 1.34 -0.85 19.09
C MET A 206 0.14 -1.65 18.56
N GLU A 207 -0.62 -1.09 17.62
CA GLU A 207 -1.72 -1.81 16.96
C GLU A 207 -1.24 -3.06 16.24
N LEU A 208 -0.17 -2.96 15.45
CA LEU A 208 0.41 -4.08 14.71
C LEU A 208 0.92 -5.19 15.63
N GLN A 209 1.54 -4.81 16.76
CA GLN A 209 2.01 -5.76 17.77
C GLN A 209 0.85 -6.50 18.43
N ARG A 210 -0.22 -5.78 18.79
CA ARG A 210 -1.43 -6.37 19.37
C ARG A 210 -2.14 -7.31 18.39
N GLU A 211 -2.23 -6.94 17.10
CA GLU A 211 -2.77 -7.81 16.05
C GLU A 211 -1.94 -9.11 15.93
N LEU A 212 -0.61 -9.03 15.99
CA LEU A 212 0.25 -10.21 15.96
C LEU A 212 0.04 -11.12 17.19
N GLU A 213 -0.04 -10.55 18.39
CA GLU A 213 -0.30 -11.31 19.63
C GLU A 213 -1.63 -12.07 19.57
N SER A 214 -2.67 -11.43 19.02
CA SER A 214 -3.97 -12.07 18.79
C SER A 214 -3.87 -13.22 17.78
N GLN A 215 -3.17 -13.03 16.66
CA GLN A 215 -2.95 -14.09 15.65
C GLN A 215 -2.21 -15.30 16.23
N ILE A 216 -1.16 -15.06 17.01
CA ILE A 216 -0.39 -16.13 17.68
C ILE A 216 -1.29 -16.88 18.66
N SER A 217 -2.08 -16.16 19.44
CA SER A 217 -2.99 -16.77 20.43
C SER A 217 -4.07 -17.65 19.79
N HIS A 218 -4.59 -17.25 18.62
CA HIS A 218 -5.54 -18.06 17.86
C HIS A 218 -4.92 -19.33 17.28
N ASN A 219 -3.70 -19.26 16.75
CA ASN A 219 -3.02 -20.42 16.17
C ASN A 219 -2.53 -21.45 17.21
N VAL A 220 -2.39 -21.07 18.48
CA VAL A 220 -2.02 -21.98 19.58
C VAL A 220 -3.25 -22.72 20.14
N LEU A 221 -4.46 -22.22 19.90
CA LEU A 221 -5.72 -22.78 20.40
C LEU A 221 -6.49 -23.62 19.36
N SER A 222 -6.04 -23.65 18.10
CA SER A 222 -6.55 -24.47 17.00
C SER A 222 -5.73 -25.74 16.79
#